data_AF-A0A090T0A6-F1
#
_entry.id   AF-A0A090T0A6-F1
#
_cell.length_a   1.000
_cell.length_b   1.000
_cell.length_c   1.000
_cell.angle_alpha   90.00
_cell.angle_beta   90.00
_cell.angle_gamma   90.00
#
_symmetry.space_group_name_H-M   'P 1'
#
loop_
_entity.id
_entity.type
_entity.pdbx_description
1 polymer ?
#
loop_
_entity_poly.entity_id
_entity_poly.type
_entity_poly.pdbx_seq_one_letter_code
_entity_poly.pdbx_strand_id
1 'polypeptide(L)'
;MTIQATLSPLESNASLETNKKTPFLLKVLVMVSMMSLIGGSLTAVMTYMTVGFGGSFVQQWLSSFALAALVMMPVGMGMMTLMTKLIGTLMPEKSDHTRNLVVGVIMAVVMESIMAFVTAANTIGFSTTSEFASGWFNGFIAALPVGLTIMTVMSLTVKPKIEKFLKS
;
A
#
# COMPACT_ATOMS: atom_id res chain seq x y z
N MET A 1 13.85 -70.37 -8.54
CA MET A 1 13.92 -69.54 -7.32
C MET A 1 13.70 -68.10 -7.74
N THR A 2 12.50 -67.59 -7.46
CA THR A 2 12.07 -66.23 -7.78
C THR A 2 12.54 -65.32 -6.65
N ILE A 3 13.56 -64.49 -6.88
CA ILE A 3 14.00 -63.50 -5.89
C ILE A 3 13.06 -62.30 -5.99
N GLN A 4 12.12 -62.25 -5.06
CA GLN A 4 11.23 -61.13 -4.81
C GLN A 4 12.05 -60.03 -4.12
N ALA A 5 12.40 -58.98 -4.86
CA ALA A 5 13.03 -57.80 -4.30
C ALA A 5 12.00 -57.07 -3.40
N THR A 6 12.19 -57.17 -2.10
CA THR A 6 11.44 -56.40 -1.10
C THR A 6 11.86 -54.94 -1.20
N LEU A 7 11.07 -54.12 -1.89
CA LEU A 7 11.18 -52.67 -1.83
C LEU A 7 10.93 -52.22 -0.38
N SER A 8 11.92 -51.54 0.18
CA SER A 8 11.90 -51.06 1.56
C SER A 8 10.93 -49.85 1.70
N PRO A 9 10.26 -49.66 2.85
CA PRO A 9 9.27 -48.59 3.04
C PRO A 9 9.82 -47.15 2.97
N LEU A 10 11.14 -46.99 2.85
CA LEU A 10 11.83 -45.70 2.90
C LEU A 10 11.85 -44.97 1.55
N GLU A 11 11.77 -45.69 0.43
CA GLU A 11 11.77 -45.06 -0.92
C GLU A 11 10.41 -44.44 -1.30
N SER A 12 9.33 -44.87 -0.64
CA SER A 12 7.98 -44.32 -0.86
C SER A 12 7.85 -42.87 -0.37
N ASN A 13 8.52 -42.53 0.73
CA ASN A 13 8.34 -41.23 1.40
C ASN A 13 9.16 -40.10 0.80
N ALA A 14 10.11 -40.38 -0.10
CA ALA A 14 10.92 -39.37 -0.77
C ALA A 14 10.18 -38.67 -1.93
N SER A 15 9.01 -39.17 -2.32
CA SER A 15 8.22 -38.64 -3.44
C SER A 15 7.21 -37.54 -3.05
N LEU A 16 7.17 -37.12 -1.77
CA LEU A 16 6.29 -36.06 -1.28
C LEU A 16 6.92 -34.66 -1.28
N GLU A 17 7.97 -34.44 -2.06
CA GLU A 17 8.38 -33.09 -2.49
C GLU A 17 7.32 -32.57 -3.48
N THR A 18 6.12 -32.31 -2.95
CA THR A 18 5.06 -31.64 -3.69
C THR A 18 5.60 -30.27 -4.08
N ASN A 19 5.83 -30.08 -5.38
CA ASN A 19 6.02 -28.79 -6.02
C ASN A 19 4.74 -27.97 -5.80
N LYS A 20 4.59 -27.44 -4.59
CA LYS A 20 3.38 -26.74 -4.16
C LYS A 20 3.49 -25.30 -4.65
N LYS A 21 3.15 -25.11 -5.94
CA LYS A 21 2.90 -23.77 -6.51
C LYS A 21 2.06 -22.99 -5.50
N THR A 22 2.54 -21.83 -5.08
CA THR A 22 1.81 -21.05 -4.08
C THR A 22 0.41 -20.72 -4.61
N PRO A 23 -0.67 -21.04 -3.86
CA PRO A 23 -2.03 -20.91 -4.37
C PRO A 23 -2.35 -19.44 -4.62
N PHE A 24 -3.06 -19.16 -5.73
CA PHE A 24 -3.40 -17.79 -6.16
C PHE A 24 -4.08 -16.96 -5.07
N LEU A 25 -4.98 -17.58 -4.29
CA LEU A 25 -5.65 -16.95 -3.15
C LEU A 25 -4.66 -16.39 -2.12
N LEU A 26 -3.55 -17.09 -1.89
CA LEU A 26 -2.52 -16.66 -0.94
C LEU A 26 -1.77 -15.43 -1.47
N LYS A 27 -1.53 -15.36 -2.79
CA LYS A 27 -0.91 -14.19 -3.44
C LYS A 27 -1.79 -12.94 -3.31
N VAL A 28 -3.09 -13.09 -3.57
CA VAL A 28 -4.06 -11.99 -3.41
C VAL A 28 -4.18 -11.58 -1.95
N LEU A 29 -4.28 -12.54 -1.03
CA LEU A 29 -4.40 -12.26 0.40
C LEU A 29 -3.19 -11.49 0.93
N VAL A 30 -1.98 -11.85 0.52
CA VAL A 30 -0.74 -11.14 0.90
C VAL A 30 -0.73 -9.72 0.34
N MET A 31 -1.16 -9.51 -0.90
CA MET A 31 -1.23 -8.17 -1.49
C MET A 31 -2.23 -7.28 -0.78
N VAL A 32 -3.44 -7.79 -0.54
CA VAL A 32 -4.51 -7.03 0.13
C VAL A 32 -4.14 -6.73 1.58
N SER A 33 -3.53 -7.69 2.29
CA SER A 33 -3.11 -7.47 3.68
C SER A 33 -2.00 -6.43 3.79
N MET A 34 -1.03 -6.45 2.88
CA MET A 34 0.02 -5.44 2.82
C MET A 34 -0.53 -4.05 2.50
N MET A 35 -1.38 -3.92 1.48
CA MET A 35 -2.00 -2.64 1.13
C MET A 35 -2.86 -2.11 2.27
N SER A 36 -3.59 -2.99 2.96
CA SER A 36 -4.38 -2.63 4.13
C SER A 36 -3.51 -2.20 5.31
N LEU A 37 -2.37 -2.85 5.55
CA LEU A 37 -1.42 -2.45 6.59
C LEU A 37 -0.84 -1.07 6.33
N ILE A 38 -0.42 -0.79 5.09
CA ILE A 38 0.14 0.51 4.72
C ILE A 38 -0.93 1.59 4.82
N GLY A 39 -2.05 1.42 4.10
CA GLY A 39 -3.12 2.42 4.10
C GLY A 39 -3.72 2.61 5.49
N GLY A 40 -3.95 1.52 6.22
CA GLY A 40 -4.52 1.56 7.56
C GLY A 40 -3.61 2.22 8.59
N SER A 41 -2.29 2.01 8.52
CA SER A 41 -1.35 2.69 9.42
C SER A 41 -1.27 4.20 9.14
N LEU A 42 -1.24 4.60 7.87
CA LEU A 42 -1.23 6.02 7.50
C LEU A 42 -2.53 6.72 7.93
N THR A 43 -3.69 6.13 7.62
CA THR A 43 -4.98 6.71 8.04
C THR A 43 -5.16 6.67 9.55
N ALA A 44 -4.58 5.70 10.26
CA ALA A 44 -4.59 5.67 11.74
C ALA A 44 -3.82 6.85 12.31
N VAL A 45 -2.62 7.14 11.80
CA VAL A 45 -1.83 8.31 12.22
C VAL A 45 -2.59 9.60 11.94
N MET A 46 -3.14 9.76 10.74
CA MET A 46 -3.93 10.95 10.38
C MET A 46 -5.17 11.13 11.28
N THR A 47 -5.89 10.04 11.54
CA THR A 47 -7.06 10.05 12.43
C THR A 47 -6.65 10.40 13.85
N TYR A 48 -5.55 9.83 14.36
CA TYR A 48 -5.05 10.11 15.70
C TYR A 48 -4.68 11.59 15.85
N MET A 49 -4.02 12.18 14.85
CA MET A 49 -3.68 13.61 14.85
C MET A 49 -4.91 14.52 14.85
N THR A 50 -6.07 14.00 14.44
CA THR A 50 -7.29 14.78 14.30
C THR A 50 -8.22 14.65 15.51
N VAL A 51 -8.46 13.43 15.99
CA VAL A 51 -9.43 13.16 17.07
C VAL A 51 -8.81 12.55 18.33
N GLY A 52 -7.51 12.24 18.31
CA GLY A 52 -6.82 11.58 19.42
C GLY A 52 -7.25 10.13 19.65
N PHE A 53 -6.71 9.51 20.71
CA PHE A 53 -7.19 8.21 21.18
C PHE A 53 -8.43 8.40 22.06
N GLY A 54 -9.54 7.77 21.69
CA GLY A 54 -10.80 7.85 22.41
C GLY A 54 -11.86 6.90 21.87
N GLY A 55 -13.08 6.96 22.43
CA GLY A 55 -14.17 6.04 22.08
C GLY A 55 -14.59 6.06 20.61
N SER A 56 -14.38 7.17 19.91
CA SER A 56 -14.71 7.33 18.49
C SER A 56 -13.55 7.00 17.54
N PHE A 57 -12.32 6.83 18.05
CA PHE A 57 -11.12 6.68 17.22
C PHE A 57 -11.24 5.51 16.23
N VAL A 58 -11.60 4.33 16.71
CA VAL A 58 -11.65 3.11 15.89
C VAL A 58 -12.70 3.24 14.78
N GLN A 59 -13.88 3.80 15.10
CA GLN A 59 -14.95 3.98 14.13
C GLN A 59 -14.56 4.99 13.04
N GLN A 60 -13.99 6.12 13.44
CA GLN A 60 -13.55 7.16 12.51
C GLN A 60 -12.35 6.72 11.67
N TRP A 61 -11.39 6.02 12.26
CA TRP A 61 -10.26 5.44 11.56
C TRP A 61 -10.71 4.43 10.51
N LEU A 62 -11.58 3.49 10.88
CA LEU A 62 -12.06 2.46 9.96
C LEU A 62 -12.88 3.08 8.82
N SER A 63 -13.73 4.07 9.11
CA SER A 63 -14.48 4.80 8.09
C SER A 63 -13.55 5.57 7.15
N SER A 64 -12.57 6.29 7.70
CA SER A 64 -11.55 7.03 6.93
C SER A 64 -10.72 6.09 6.06
N PHE A 65 -10.31 4.93 6.59
CA PHE A 65 -9.58 3.91 5.83
C PHE A 65 -10.42 3.36 4.67
N ALA A 66 -11.68 2.98 4.92
CA ALA A 66 -12.56 2.47 3.88
C ALA A 66 -12.83 3.52 2.80
N LEU A 67 -13.10 4.77 3.21
CA LEU A 67 -13.33 5.87 2.29
C LEU A 67 -12.07 6.20 1.46
N ALA A 68 -10.91 6.24 2.10
CA ALA A 68 -9.63 6.42 1.42
C ALA A 68 -9.39 5.31 0.41
N ALA A 69 -9.60 4.03 0.77
CA ALA A 69 -9.42 2.92 -0.15
C ALA A 69 -10.32 3.04 -1.40
N LEU A 70 -11.58 3.45 -1.21
CA LEU A 70 -12.54 3.65 -2.31
C LEU A 70 -12.18 4.84 -3.21
N VAL A 71 -11.71 5.95 -2.64
CA VAL A 71 -11.34 7.16 -3.40
C VAL A 71 -10.03 6.98 -4.13
N MET A 72 -9.05 6.32 -3.50
CA MET A 72 -7.69 6.20 -4.03
C MET A 72 -7.60 5.29 -5.26
N MET A 73 -8.52 4.33 -5.41
CA MET A 73 -8.57 3.45 -6.58
C MET A 73 -8.82 4.22 -7.90
N PRO A 74 -9.91 4.98 -8.07
CA PRO A 74 -10.14 5.77 -9.28
C PRO A 74 -9.17 6.96 -9.41
N VAL A 75 -8.88 7.66 -8.30
CA VAL A 75 -8.00 8.84 -8.31
C VAL A 75 -6.58 8.46 -8.67
N GLY A 76 -6.05 7.36 -8.12
CA GLY A 76 -4.70 6.90 -8.39
C GLY A 76 -4.48 6.58 -9.87
N MET A 77 -5.45 5.91 -10.50
CA MET A 77 -5.38 5.60 -11.94
C MET A 77 -5.44 6.88 -12.81
N GLY A 78 -6.37 7.78 -12.49
CA GLY A 78 -6.50 9.05 -13.21
C GLY A 78 -5.24 9.91 -13.09
N MET A 79 -4.73 10.07 -11.88
CA MET A 79 -3.56 10.91 -11.60
C MET A 79 -2.28 10.32 -12.19
N MET A 80 -2.08 9.00 -12.14
CA MET A 80 -0.95 8.34 -12.77
C MET A 80 -0.89 8.63 -14.28
N THR A 81 -2.04 8.52 -14.95
CA THR A 81 -2.16 8.80 -16.39
C THR A 81 -1.87 10.27 -16.69
N LEU A 82 -2.46 11.17 -15.90
CA LEU A 82 -2.28 12.61 -16.06
C LEU A 82 -0.82 13.03 -15.86
N MET A 83 -0.18 12.58 -14.78
CA MET A 83 1.21 12.93 -14.44
C MET A 83 2.20 12.37 -15.45
N THR A 84 1.99 11.14 -15.91
CA THR A 84 2.87 10.54 -16.93
C THR A 84 2.82 11.34 -18.24
N LYS A 85 1.62 11.77 -18.67
CA LYS A 85 1.46 12.63 -19.85
C LYS A 85 2.03 14.03 -19.64
N LEU A 86 1.76 14.64 -18.48
CA LEU A 86 2.21 15.99 -18.16
C LEU A 86 3.75 16.06 -18.13
N ILE A 87 4.40 15.18 -17.36
CA ILE A 87 5.86 15.13 -17.28
C ILE A 87 6.48 14.73 -18.62
N GLY A 88 5.80 13.90 -19.42
CA GLY A 88 6.25 13.61 -20.76
C GLY A 88 6.21 14.75 -21.75
N THR A 89 5.27 15.67 -21.55
CA THR A 89 5.16 16.88 -22.36
C THR A 89 6.12 17.96 -21.86
N LEU A 90 6.33 18.07 -20.54
CA LEU A 90 7.19 19.08 -19.92
C LEU A 90 8.68 18.72 -19.95
N MET A 91 9.03 17.43 -19.93
CA MET A 91 10.41 16.95 -19.92
C MET A 91 10.68 15.90 -21.01
N PRO A 92 10.42 16.19 -22.30
CA PRO A 92 10.53 15.21 -23.37
C PRO A 92 11.98 14.73 -23.60
N GLU A 93 12.97 15.55 -23.29
CA GLU A 93 14.41 15.25 -23.52
C GLU A 93 15.09 14.50 -22.36
N LYS A 94 14.38 14.25 -21.25
CA LYS A 94 14.93 13.55 -20.09
C LYS A 94 14.73 12.04 -20.21
N SER A 95 15.64 11.27 -19.63
CA SER A 95 15.53 9.80 -19.60
C SER A 95 14.30 9.33 -18.83
N ASP A 96 13.78 8.17 -19.20
CA ASP A 96 12.60 7.58 -18.56
C ASP A 96 12.78 7.37 -17.07
N HIS A 97 14.01 7.09 -16.61
CA HIS A 97 14.31 6.94 -15.19
C HIS A 97 14.09 8.24 -14.41
N THR A 98 14.57 9.38 -14.94
CA THR A 98 14.36 10.68 -14.30
C THR A 98 12.88 11.07 -14.32
N ARG A 99 12.18 10.84 -15.44
CA ARG A 99 10.75 11.15 -15.55
C ARG A 99 9.92 10.31 -14.58
N ASN A 100 10.20 9.00 -14.49
CA ASN A 100 9.51 8.11 -13.55
C ASN A 100 9.81 8.43 -12.09
N LEU A 101 11.04 8.86 -11.77
CA LEU A 101 11.39 9.33 -10.43
C LEU A 101 10.59 10.59 -10.06
N VAL A 102 10.53 11.58 -10.97
CA VAL A 102 9.76 12.81 -10.77
C VAL A 102 8.26 12.51 -10.61
N VAL A 103 7.70 11.67 -11.49
CA VAL A 103 6.30 11.22 -11.37
C VAL A 103 6.07 10.52 -10.03
N GLY A 104 6.97 9.63 -9.60
CA GLY A 104 6.87 8.93 -8.32
C GLY A 104 6.85 9.87 -7.12
N VAL A 105 7.71 10.90 -7.10
CA VAL A 105 7.75 11.91 -6.03
C VAL A 105 6.47 12.75 -6.02
N ILE A 106 6.02 13.23 -7.18
CA ILE A 106 4.79 14.01 -7.28
C ILE A 106 3.58 13.17 -6.84
N MET A 107 3.51 11.91 -7.29
CA MET A 107 2.45 11.00 -6.89
C MET A 107 2.46 10.75 -5.38
N ALA A 108 3.62 10.58 -4.74
CA ALA A 108 3.69 10.43 -3.29
C ALA A 108 3.08 11.63 -2.56
N VAL A 109 3.47 12.85 -2.94
CA VAL A 109 2.96 14.09 -2.33
C VAL A 109 1.48 14.28 -2.55
N VAL A 110 1.02 14.13 -3.80
CA VAL A 110 -0.39 14.34 -4.17
C VAL A 110 -1.28 13.29 -3.51
N MET A 111 -0.89 12.02 -3.58
CA MET A 111 -1.70 10.93 -3.04
C MET A 111 -1.81 11.02 -1.52
N GLU A 112 -0.71 11.36 -0.83
CA GLU A 112 -0.74 11.54 0.62
C GLU A 112 -1.62 12.75 1.02
N SER A 113 -1.57 13.83 0.25
CA SER A 113 -2.44 15.00 0.47
C SER A 113 -3.92 14.68 0.28
N ILE A 114 -4.27 13.89 -0.73
CA ILE A 114 -5.67 13.46 -0.98
C ILE A 114 -6.14 12.55 0.14
N MET A 115 -5.31 11.61 0.59
CA MET A 115 -5.64 10.73 1.71
C MET A 115 -5.87 11.52 3.01
N ALA A 116 -5.00 12.48 3.31
CA ALA A 116 -5.15 13.36 4.45
C ALA A 116 -6.43 14.19 4.34
N PHE A 117 -6.78 14.68 3.15
CA PHE A 117 -8.00 15.45 2.92
C PHE A 117 -9.25 14.60 3.18
N VAL A 118 -9.28 13.38 2.63
CA VAL A 118 -10.41 12.45 2.84
C VAL A 118 -10.57 12.11 4.32
N THR A 119 -9.46 11.90 5.02
CA THR A 119 -9.48 11.62 6.46
C THR A 119 -9.99 12.83 7.25
N ALA A 120 -9.49 14.04 6.98
CA ALA A 120 -9.98 15.26 7.62
C ALA A 120 -11.47 15.52 7.32
N ALA A 121 -11.92 15.25 6.09
CA ALA A 121 -13.31 15.41 5.68
C ALA A 121 -14.23 14.42 6.40
N ASN A 122 -13.75 13.20 6.66
CA ASN A 122 -14.52 12.18 7.37
C ASN A 122 -14.56 12.42 8.89
N THR A 123 -13.51 13.00 9.46
CA THR A 123 -13.33 13.14 10.92
C THR A 123 -13.79 14.50 11.46
N ILE A 124 -13.41 15.60 10.80
CA ILE A 124 -13.75 16.99 11.20
C ILE A 124 -15.02 17.46 10.48
N GLY A 125 -15.19 17.06 9.22
CA GLY A 125 -16.23 17.60 8.34
C GLY A 125 -15.91 19.03 7.87
N PHE A 126 -16.91 19.71 7.29
CA PHE A 126 -16.74 21.02 6.64
C PHE A 126 -17.31 22.20 7.44
N SER A 127 -17.70 21.98 8.70
CA SER A 127 -18.37 22.98 9.54
C SER A 127 -17.46 24.15 9.89
N THR A 128 -16.18 23.89 10.15
CA THR A 128 -15.19 24.91 10.52
C THR A 128 -13.98 24.83 9.59
N THR A 129 -13.88 25.77 8.64
CA THR A 129 -12.81 25.77 7.63
C THR A 129 -11.40 25.80 8.24
N SER A 130 -11.21 26.49 9.36
CA SER A 130 -9.91 26.58 10.03
C SER A 130 -9.48 25.27 10.69
N GLU A 131 -10.39 24.54 11.32
CA GLU A 131 -10.12 23.23 11.92
C GLU A 131 -9.92 22.17 10.85
N PHE A 132 -10.71 22.23 9.77
CA PHE A 132 -10.53 21.36 8.61
C PHE A 132 -9.14 21.55 7.98
N ALA A 133 -8.76 22.80 7.70
CA ALA A 133 -7.48 23.09 7.05
C ALA A 133 -6.28 22.70 7.93
N SER A 134 -6.36 22.96 9.25
CA SER A 134 -5.31 22.57 10.18
C SER A 134 -5.23 21.06 10.36
N GLY A 135 -6.37 20.36 10.46
CA GLY A 135 -6.42 18.90 10.54
C GLY A 135 -5.91 18.21 9.29
N TRP A 136 -6.29 18.70 8.10
CA TRP A 136 -5.75 18.23 6.83
C TRP A 136 -4.23 18.40 6.76
N PHE A 137 -3.73 19.62 7.05
CA PHE A 137 -2.31 19.91 6.95
C PHE A 137 -1.48 19.16 8.00
N ASN A 138 -1.97 19.08 9.24
CA ASN A 138 -1.32 18.31 10.31
C ASN A 138 -1.31 16.81 9.99
N GLY A 139 -2.42 16.26 9.48
CA GLY A 139 -2.50 14.89 9.03
C GLY A 139 -1.50 14.60 7.90
N PHE A 140 -1.40 15.49 6.92
CA PHE A 140 -0.45 15.38 5.82
C PHE A 140 1.01 15.41 6.30
N ILE A 141 1.39 16.41 7.11
CA ILE A 141 2.76 16.53 7.63
C ILE A 141 3.12 15.37 8.57
N ALA A 142 2.18 14.88 9.37
CA ALA A 142 2.41 13.75 10.27
C ALA A 142 2.58 12.42 9.50
N ALA A 143 1.83 12.24 8.41
CA ALA A 143 1.86 11.02 7.62
C ALA A 143 3.06 10.97 6.67
N LEU A 144 3.57 12.11 6.18
CA LEU A 144 4.71 12.17 5.26
C LEU A 144 5.98 11.40 5.76
N PRO A 145 6.50 11.63 6.98
CA PRO A 145 7.65 10.88 7.49
C PRO A 145 7.38 9.39 7.58
N VAL A 146 6.17 9.01 8.00
CA VAL A 146 5.76 7.60 8.11
C VAL A 146 5.68 6.96 6.73
N GLY A 147 5.04 7.63 5.76
CA GLY A 147 4.93 7.20 4.38
C GLY A 147 6.30 7.01 3.71
N LEU A 148 7.23 7.94 3.90
CA LEU A 148 8.61 7.81 3.38
C LEU A 148 9.38 6.65 4.02
N THR A 149 9.20 6.43 5.33
CA THR A 149 9.82 5.29 6.05
C THR A 149 9.26 3.96 5.54
N ILE A 150 7.94 3.87 5.40
CA ILE A 150 7.28 2.69 4.85
C ILE A 150 7.72 2.47 3.40
N MET A 151 7.81 3.52 2.58
CA MET A 151 8.24 3.43 1.18
C MET A 151 9.67 2.89 1.05
N THR A 152 10.60 3.36 1.88
CA THR A 152 11.99 2.87 1.87
C THR A 152 12.07 1.42 2.32
N VAL A 153 11.38 1.04 3.40
CA VAL A 153 11.31 -0.35 3.86
C VAL A 153 10.67 -1.25 2.79
N MET A 154 9.58 -0.80 2.17
CA MET A 154 8.89 -1.51 1.11
C MET A 154 9.78 -1.70 -0.11
N SER A 155 10.48 -0.65 -0.55
CA SER A 155 11.32 -0.71 -1.75
C SER A 155 12.56 -1.59 -1.55
N LEU A 156 13.21 -1.53 -0.39
CA LEU A 156 14.48 -2.21 -0.15
C LEU A 156 14.31 -3.64 0.39
N THR A 157 13.29 -3.88 1.21
CA THR A 157 13.14 -5.16 1.92
C THR A 157 11.94 -5.96 1.43
N VAL A 158 10.78 -5.34 1.33
CA VAL A 158 9.52 -6.09 1.16
C VAL A 158 9.28 -6.45 -0.30
N LYS A 159 9.36 -5.48 -1.22
CA LYS A 159 9.20 -5.68 -2.67
C LYS A 159 10.03 -6.84 -3.22
N PRO A 160 11.37 -6.94 -2.98
CA PRO A 160 12.15 -8.05 -3.51
C PRO A 160 11.71 -9.42 -2.94
N LYS A 161 11.33 -9.48 -1.66
CA LYS A 161 10.83 -10.71 -1.04
C LYS A 161 9.47 -11.14 -1.61
N ILE A 162 8.59 -10.18 -1.83
CA ILE A 162 7.26 -10.42 -2.40
C ILE A 162 7.36 -10.86 -3.86
N GLU A 163 8.20 -10.22 -4.68
CA GLU A 163 8.41 -10.67 -6.05
C GLU A 163 8.95 -12.10 -6.11
N LYS A 164 9.85 -12.47 -5.18
CA LYS A 164 10.33 -13.85 -5.05
C LYS A 164 9.19 -14.82 -4.68
N PHE A 165 8.35 -14.45 -3.71
CA PHE A 165 7.20 -15.26 -3.29
C PHE A 165 6.14 -15.42 -4.40
N LEU A 166 5.83 -14.36 -5.15
CA LEU A 166 4.86 -14.43 -6.25
C LEU A 166 5.37 -15.24 -7.45
N LYS A 167 6.69 -15.33 -7.64
CA LYS A 167 7.31 -16.13 -8.70
C LYS A 167 7.41 -17.62 -8.34
N SER A 168 7.30 -18.00 -7.06
CA SER A 168 7.13 -19.38 -6.60
C SER A 168 5.70 -19.91 -6.73
#